data_AF-A0A7X7S5K8-F1
#
_entry.id   AF-A0A7X7S5K8-F1
#
_cell.length_a   1.000
_cell.length_b   1.000
_cell.length_c   1.000
_cell.angle_alpha   90.00
_cell.angle_beta   90.00
_cell.angle_gamma   90.00
#
_symmetry.space_group_name_H-M   'P 1'
#
loop_
_entity.id
_entity.type
_entity.pdbx_description
1 polymer ?
#
loop_
_entity_poly.entity_id
_entity_poly.type
_entity_poly.pdbx_seq_one_letter_code
_entity_poly.pdbx_strand_id
1 'polypeptide(L)'
;ALAPEGAFVRYDGEGRPPVTDGPFAETKDLIAGWMIIDVDSQERAYEAAAELSAAPGKGGAPIHEWLEVRPLLGWSAPGTE
;
A
#
# COMPACT_ATOMS: atom_id res chain seq x y z
N ALA A 1 -2.81 -7.89 15.01
CA ALA A 1 -3.23 -6.47 14.94
C ALA A 1 -2.34 -5.74 13.93
N LEU A 2 -2.68 -4.53 13.49
CA LEU A 2 -1.85 -3.71 12.61
C LEU A 2 -0.96 -2.77 13.44
N ALA A 3 0.24 -2.45 12.96
CA ALA A 3 1.05 -1.37 13.52
C ALA A 3 0.31 -0.02 13.36
N PRO A 4 0.45 0.94 14.29
CA PRO A 4 -0.20 2.25 14.16
C PRO A 4 0.33 3.06 12.97
N GLU A 5 1.57 2.82 12.55
CA GLU A 5 2.21 3.46 11.40
C GLU A 5 1.92 2.71 10.08
N GLY A 6 1.95 3.45 8.98
CA GLY A 6 1.79 2.93 7.61
C GLY A 6 1.99 4.04 6.57
N ALA A 7 1.77 3.70 5.32
CA ALA A 7 1.80 4.65 4.20
C ALA A 7 0.64 4.41 3.25
N PHE A 8 0.14 5.49 2.64
CA PHE A 8 -0.73 5.37 1.47
C PHE A 8 0.12 5.18 0.23
N VAL A 9 -0.22 4.20 -0.60
CA VAL A 9 0.49 3.86 -1.83
C VAL A 9 -0.46 4.00 -3.01
N ARG A 10 -0.01 4.64 -4.08
CA ARG A 10 -0.73 4.73 -5.36
C ARG A 10 0.21 4.57 -6.55
N TYR A 11 -0.28 3.92 -7.59
CA TYR A 11 0.39 3.87 -8.89
C TYR A 11 0.50 5.26 -9.55
N ASP A 12 1.70 5.61 -10.03
CA ASP A 12 1.99 6.90 -10.71
C ASP A 12 2.25 6.77 -12.22
N GLY A 13 2.13 5.57 -12.79
CA GLY A 13 2.43 5.32 -14.20
C GLY A 13 3.59 4.36 -14.40
N GLU A 14 3.73 3.89 -15.64
CA GLU A 14 4.62 2.78 -15.97
C GLU A 14 6.09 3.18 -15.79
N GLY A 15 6.86 2.32 -15.14
CA GLY A 15 8.27 2.56 -14.84
C GLY A 15 8.54 3.67 -13.82
N ARG A 16 7.50 4.21 -13.17
CA ARG A 16 7.64 5.21 -12.10
C ARG A 16 7.50 4.56 -10.72
N PRO A 17 8.27 5.01 -9.71
CA PRO A 17 8.04 4.57 -8.35
C PRO A 17 6.64 4.97 -7.89
N PRO A 18 6.00 4.18 -7.00
CA PRO A 18 4.71 4.55 -6.45
C PRO A 18 4.79 5.87 -5.66
N VAL A 19 3.66 6.59 -5.64
CA VAL A 19 3.51 7.72 -4.73
C VAL A 19 3.22 7.18 -3.34
N THR A 20 3.97 7.65 -2.35
CA THR A 20 3.72 7.41 -0.94
C THR A 20 3.38 8.73 -0.23
N ASP A 21 2.27 8.80 0.50
CA ASP A 21 1.89 9.98 1.30
C ASP A 21 1.81 9.69 2.81
N GLY A 22 2.08 10.72 3.62
CA GLY A 22 2.13 10.76 5.08
C GLY A 22 0.76 10.65 5.76
N PRO A 23 0.71 10.80 7.10
CA PRO A 23 -0.14 9.97 7.96
C PRO A 23 -1.65 10.20 7.79
N PHE A 24 -2.39 9.13 8.11
CA PHE A 24 -3.84 9.00 8.03
C PHE A 24 -4.59 10.27 8.46
N ALA A 25 -5.23 10.95 7.52
CA ALA A 25 -6.40 11.72 7.90
C ALA A 25 -7.39 10.71 8.49
N GLU A 26 -7.88 10.95 9.71
CA GLU A 26 -8.91 10.12 10.33
C GLU A 26 -10.20 10.33 9.52
N THR A 27 -10.32 9.64 8.40
CA THR A 27 -11.50 9.64 7.56
C THR A 27 -12.37 8.47 7.97
N LYS A 28 -13.67 8.74 8.16
CA LYS A 28 -14.69 7.71 8.37
C LYS A 28 -14.96 6.99 7.04
N ASP A 29 -13.93 6.40 6.45
CA ASP A 29 -14.05 5.71 5.19
C ASP A 29 -14.32 4.23 5.43
N LEU A 30 -15.29 3.70 4.66
CA LEU A 30 -15.55 2.28 4.63
C LEU A 30 -14.41 1.59 3.88
N ILE A 31 -13.73 0.67 4.54
CA ILE A 31 -12.72 -0.18 3.91
C ILE A 31 -13.43 -1.15 2.96
N ALA A 32 -13.17 -1.02 1.66
CA ALA A 32 -13.77 -1.87 0.63
C ALA A 32 -13.25 -3.33 0.66
N GLY A 33 -12.13 -3.58 1.34
CA GLY A 33 -11.53 -4.90 1.55
C GLY A 33 -10.12 -4.78 2.13
N TRP A 34 -9.55 -5.90 2.58
CA TRP A 34 -8.16 -5.97 3.03
C TRP A 34 -7.50 -7.28 2.56
N MET A 35 -6.18 -7.25 2.47
CA MET A 35 -5.34 -8.39 2.15
C MET A 35 -4.10 -8.38 3.05
N ILE A 36 -3.55 -9.56 3.31
CA ILE A 36 -2.25 -9.71 3.97
C ILE A 36 -1.31 -10.34 2.95
N ILE A 37 -0.13 -9.74 2.81
CA ILE A 37 0.96 -10.24 1.96
C ILE A 37 2.17 -10.53 2.84
N ASP A 38 2.95 -11.53 2.44
CA ASP A 38 4.23 -11.87 3.05
C ASP A 38 5.33 -11.54 2.05
N VAL A 39 6.25 -10.66 2.44
CA VAL A 39 7.28 -10.09 1.58
C VAL A 39 8.54 -9.78 2.39
N ASP A 40 9.69 -9.81 1.73
CA ASP A 40 10.99 -9.64 2.38
C ASP A 40 11.31 -8.20 2.81
N SER A 41 10.59 -7.19 2.30
CA SER A 41 10.80 -5.79 2.65
C SER A 41 9.56 -4.92 2.49
N GLN A 42 9.60 -3.74 3.11
CA GLN A 42 8.54 -2.74 3.02
C GLN A 42 8.42 -2.15 1.60
N GLU A 43 9.54 -1.98 0.91
CA GLU A 43 9.56 -1.55 -0.49
C GLU A 43 8.82 -2.55 -1.37
N ARG A 44 9.02 -3.86 -1.16
CA ARG A 44 8.27 -4.88 -1.94
C ARG A 44 6.78 -4.85 -1.62
N ALA A 45 6.39 -4.52 -0.39
CA ALA A 45 4.98 -4.30 -0.04
C ALA A 45 4.39 -3.10 -0.81
N TYR A 46 5.16 -2.02 -0.97
CA TYR A 46 4.73 -0.86 -1.74
C TYR A 46 4.61 -1.14 -3.23
N GLU A 47 5.54 -1.90 -3.80
CA GLU A 47 5.43 -2.34 -5.20
C GLU A 47 4.16 -3.18 -5.43
N ALA A 48 3.90 -4.16 -4.56
CA ALA A 48 2.69 -4.99 -4.64
C ALA A 48 1.40 -4.15 -4.51
N ALA A 49 1.39 -3.16 -3.62
CA ALA A 49 0.28 -2.23 -3.50
C ALA A 49 0.14 -1.34 -4.75
N ALA A 50 1.24 -0.88 -5.34
CA ALA A 50 1.21 -0.13 -6.60
C ALA A 50 0.62 -0.95 -7.75
N GLU A 51 0.98 -2.23 -7.85
CA GLU A 51 0.41 -3.16 -8.83
C GLU A 51 -1.12 -3.28 -8.65
N LEU A 52 -1.60 -3.39 -7.40
CA LEU A 52 -3.05 -3.43 -7.12
C LEU A 52 -3.74 -2.09 -7.41
N SER A 53 -3.11 -0.97 -7.07
CA SER A 53 -3.57 0.39 -7.42
C SER A 53 -3.68 0.57 -8.94
N ALA A 54 -2.91 -0.20 -9.71
CA ALA A 54 -2.95 -0.23 -11.16
C ALA A 54 -3.97 -1.22 -11.76
N ALA A 55 -4.79 -1.89 -10.95
CA ALA A 55 -5.76 -2.88 -11.44
C ALA A 55 -6.66 -2.31 -12.56
N PRO A 56 -7.09 -3.13 -13.53
CA PRO A 56 -7.87 -2.65 -14.67
C PRO A 56 -9.23 -2.07 -14.25
N GLY A 57 -9.40 -0.77 -14.47
CA GLY A 57 -10.65 -0.05 -14.30
C GLY A 57 -11.45 0.08 -15.60
N LYS A 58 -12.22 1.16 -15.70
CA LYS A 58 -13.05 1.44 -16.87
C LYS A 58 -12.19 1.53 -18.14
N GLY A 59 -12.51 0.70 -19.14
CA GLY A 59 -11.78 0.69 -20.41
C GLY A 59 -10.36 0.13 -20.32
N GLY A 60 -10.03 -0.60 -19.25
CA GLY A 60 -8.70 -1.16 -19.03
C GLY A 60 -7.67 -0.16 -18.49
N ALA A 61 -8.05 1.10 -18.25
CA ALA A 61 -7.19 2.08 -17.62
C ALA A 61 -6.96 1.75 -16.13
N PRO A 62 -5.76 1.96 -15.58
CA PRO A 62 -5.49 1.80 -14.15
C PRO A 62 -6.47 2.58 -13.27
N ILE A 63 -6.90 2.00 -12.14
CA ILE A 63 -7.85 2.65 -11.22
C ILE A 63 -7.23 3.78 -10.39
N HIS A 64 -5.91 3.77 -10.17
CA HIS A 64 -5.21 4.74 -9.32
C HIS A 64 -5.81 4.88 -7.92
N GLU A 65 -6.29 3.77 -7.36
CA GLU A 65 -6.85 3.73 -6.01
C GLU A 65 -5.73 3.93 -4.98
N TRP A 66 -6.01 4.70 -3.91
CA TRP A 66 -5.08 4.83 -2.79
C TRP A 66 -5.24 3.62 -1.86
N LEU A 67 -4.12 2.97 -1.55
CA LEU A 67 -4.10 1.79 -0.69
C LEU A 67 -3.29 2.07 0.56
N GLU A 68 -3.89 1.80 1.72
CA GLU A 68 -3.19 1.83 3.00
C GLU A 68 -2.36 0.55 3.15
N VAL A 69 -1.04 0.71 3.27
CA VAL A 69 -0.09 -0.38 3.52
C VAL A 69 0.43 -0.27 4.94
N ARG A 70 0.20 -1.33 5.73
CA ARG A 70 0.57 -1.38 7.14
C ARG A 70 1.26 -2.69 7.49
N PRO A 71 2.39 -2.62 8.22
CA PRO A 71 2.94 -3.80 8.85
C PRO A 71 1.95 -4.42 9.83
N LEU A 72 2.04 -5.73 9.99
CA LEU A 72 1.44 -6.39 11.13
C LEU A 72 2.16 -5.96 12.41
N LEU A 73 1.40 -5.83 13.50
CA LEU A 73 1.94 -5.46 14.81
C LEU A 73 3.06 -6.42 15.21
N GLY A 74 4.22 -5.86 15.57
CA GLY A 74 5.40 -6.62 15.95
C GLY A 74 6.32 -7.00 14.78
N TRP A 75 5.97 -6.64 13.54
CA TRP A 75 6.91 -6.69 12.43
C TRP A 75 7.97 -5.60 12.58
N SER A 76 9.23 -5.98 12.40
CA SER A 76 10.37 -5.08 12.28
C SER A 76 11.06 -5.34 10.94
N ALA A 77 11.62 -4.30 10.33
CA ALA A 77 12.40 -4.47 9.12
C ALA A 77 13.56 -5.46 9.37
N PRO A 78 13.84 -6.39 8.45
CA PRO A 78 14.98 -7.30 8.61
C PRO A 78 16.28 -6.49 8.69
N GLY A 79 17.04 -6.66 9.77
CA GLY A 79 18.34 -6.02 9.98
C GLY A 79 18.39 -4.88 11.01
N THR A 80 17.32 -4.64 11.78
CA THR A 80 17.29 -3.66 12.88
C THR A 80 17.43 -4.25 14.29
N GLU A 81 18.01 -5.45 14.43
CA GLU A 81 18.39 -6.03 15.75
C GLU A 81 19.78 -5.59 16.21
#